data_AF-A0A9E3WRT2-F1
#
_entry.id   AF-A0A9E3WRT2-F1
#
_cell.length_a   1.000
_cell.length_b   1.000
_cell.length_c   1.000
_cell.angle_alpha   90.00
_cell.angle_beta   90.00
_cell.angle_gamma   90.00
#
_symmetry.space_group_name_H-M   'P 1'
#
loop_
_entity.id
_entity.type
_entity.pdbx_description
1 polymer ?
#
loop_
_entity_poly.entity_id
_entity_poly.type
_entity_poly.pdbx_seq_one_letter_code
_entity_poly.pdbx_strand_id
1 'polypeptide(L)' 'MQGLIARQRLRFLIAAGLLLLAAAPLRAAKDAAKNDAKAPNIVFIFADDQCYATIHGLGNAEIETPNL' A
#
# COMPACT_ATOMS: atom_id res chain seq x y z
N MET A 1 -54.85 25.06 13.11
CA MET A 1 -54.06 24.37 12.07
C MET A 1 -52.58 24.83 11.97
N GLN A 2 -52.03 25.59 12.93
CA GLN A 2 -50.64 26.09 12.83
C GLN A 2 -49.57 25.12 13.39
N GLY A 3 -49.94 24.27 14.36
CA GLY A 3 -48.99 23.35 15.01
C GLY A 3 -48.51 22.17 14.15
N LEU A 4 -49.30 21.75 13.15
CA LEU A 4 -48.93 20.65 12.25
C LEU A 4 -47.85 21.07 11.25
N ILE A 5 -47.94 22.32 10.77
CA ILE A 5 -46.97 22.91 9.83
C ILE A 5 -45.62 23.13 10.52
N ALA A 6 -45.61 23.55 11.79
CA ALA A 6 -44.38 23.70 12.58
C ALA A 6 -43.63 22.37 12.78
N ARG A 7 -44.37 21.28 13.05
CA ARG A 7 -43.81 19.93 13.18
C ARG A 7 -43.29 19.37 11.85
N GLN A 8 -43.98 19.66 10.74
CA GLN A 8 -43.51 19.29 9.40
C GLN A 8 -42.21 20.02 9.04
N ARG A 9 -42.12 21.33 9.28
CA ARG A 9 -40.89 22.12 9.07
C ARG A 9 -39.71 21.61 9.89
N LEU A 10 -39.93 21.29 11.17
CA LEU A 10 -38.89 20.73 12.03
C LEU A 10 -38.39 19.37 11.52
N ARG A 11 -39.31 18.50 11.07
CA ARG A 11 -38.94 17.21 10.46
C ARG A 11 -38.17 17.38 9.15
N PHE A 12 -38.57 18.34 8.31
CA PHE A 12 -37.83 18.68 7.08
C PHE A 12 -36.42 19.20 7.38
N LEU A 13 -36.25 20.04 8.40
CA LEU A 13 -34.94 20.54 8.81
C LEU A 13 -34.03 19.43 9.37
N ILE A 14 -34.58 18.52 10.18
CA ILE A 14 -33.83 17.35 10.68
C ILE A 14 -33.44 16.42 9.53
N ALA A 15 -34.35 16.13 8.61
CA ALA A 15 -34.07 15.28 7.45
C ALA A 15 -33.01 15.91 6.52
N ALA A 16 -33.09 17.22 6.28
CA ALA A 16 -32.09 17.94 5.49
C ALA A 16 -30.72 17.96 6.18
N GLY A 17 -30.67 18.14 7.51
CA GLY A 17 -29.44 18.07 8.28
C GLY A 17 -28.81 16.67 8.27
N LEU A 18 -29.61 15.61 8.38
CA LEU A 18 -29.14 14.22 8.26
C LEU A 18 -28.63 13.90 6.86
N LEU A 19 -29.29 14.43 5.82
CA LEU A 19 -28.85 14.26 4.43
C LEU A 19 -27.52 14.99 4.15
N LEU A 20 -27.32 16.17 4.74
CA LEU A 20 -26.07 16.92 4.68
C LEU A 20 -24.92 16.20 5.40
N LEU A 21 -25.22 15.54 6.53
CA LEU A 21 -24.22 14.76 7.29
C LEU A 21 -23.79 13.49 6.53
N ALA A 22 -24.71 12.86 5.80
CA ALA A 22 -24.44 11.67 4.98
C ALA A 22 -23.70 12.00 3.66
N ALA A 23 -23.77 13.24 3.18
CA ALA A 23 -23.09 13.70 1.97
C ALA A 23 -21.65 14.19 2.20
N ALA A 24 -21.14 14.14 3.44
CA ALA A 24 -19.77 14.50 3.73
C ALA A 24 -18.82 13.51 3.02
N PRO A 25 -17.95 13.98 2.10
CA PRO A 25 -16.99 13.11 1.44
C PRO A 25 -16.00 12.61 2.48
N LEU A 26 -16.01 11.30 2.73
CA LEU A 26 -14.96 10.63 3.50
C LEU A 26 -13.67 10.74 2.67
N ARG A 27 -12.91 11.81 2.88
CA ARG A 27 -11.56 11.94 2.34
C ARG A 27 -10.67 10.95 3.08
N ALA A 28 -10.63 9.73 2.56
CA ALA A 28 -9.57 8.79 2.88
C ALA A 28 -8.25 9.49 2.52
N ALA A 29 -7.45 9.80 3.54
CA ALA A 29 -6.07 10.22 3.36
C ALA A 29 -5.33 9.06 2.70
N LYS A 30 -5.30 9.05 1.38
CA LYS A 30 -4.44 8.18 0.59
C LYS A 30 -3.05 8.82 0.56
N ASP A 31 -2.45 8.95 1.73
CA ASP A 31 -1.00 9.09 1.84
C ASP A 31 -0.41 7.71 1.59
N ALA A 32 -0.52 7.27 0.33
CA ALA A 32 0.36 6.25 -0.18
C ALA A 32 1.73 6.90 -0.19
N ALA A 33 2.53 6.57 0.83
CA ALA A 33 3.94 6.89 0.89
C ALA A 33 4.52 6.64 -0.50
N LYS A 34 4.89 7.73 -1.19
CA LYS A 34 5.73 7.64 -2.37
C LYS A 34 7.09 7.13 -1.88
N ASN A 35 7.20 5.81 -1.78
CA ASN A 35 8.50 5.16 -1.83
C ASN A 35 9.03 5.43 -3.23
N ASP A 36 9.72 6.56 -3.40
CA ASP A 36 10.60 6.85 -4.54
C ASP A 36 11.84 5.92 -4.51
N ALA A 37 11.66 4.67 -4.09
CA ALA A 37 12.62 3.61 -4.28
C ALA A 37 12.61 3.30 -5.78
N LYS A 38 13.44 4.02 -6.52
CA LYS A 38 13.75 3.72 -7.92
C LYS A 38 13.99 2.21 -8.02
N ALA A 39 13.37 1.57 -9.02
CA ALA A 39 13.56 0.14 -9.25
C ALA A 39 15.08 -0.17 -9.29
N PRO A 40 15.54 -1.21 -8.56
CA PRO A 40 16.95 -1.54 -8.55
C PRO A 40 17.40 -2.00 -9.93
N ASN A 41 18.68 -1.78 -10.25
CA ASN A 41 19.28 -2.38 -11.43
C ASN A 41 19.43 -3.90 -11.20
N ILE A 42 19.19 -4.69 -12.23
CA ILE A 42 19.35 -6.15 -12.17
C ILE A 42 20.64 -6.51 -12.91
N VAL A 43 21.55 -7.20 -12.23
CA VAL A 43 22.71 -7.87 -12.83
C VAL A 43 22.57 -9.35 -12.53
N PHE A 44 22.41 -10.16 -13.58
CA PHE A 44 22.30 -11.61 -13.47
C PHE A 44 23.60 -12.24 -13.99
N ILE A 45 24.30 -12.96 -13.12
CA ILE A 45 25.53 -13.67 -13.45
C ILE A 45 25.23 -15.16 -13.41
N PHE A 46 25.53 -15.86 -14.50
CA PHE A 46 25.35 -17.28 -14.64
C PHE A 46 26.64 -17.89 -15.19
N ALA A 47 27.09 -18.97 -14.56
CA ALA A 47 28.23 -19.76 -15.00
C ALA A 47 27.71 -21.14 -15.41
N ASP A 48 28.17 -21.64 -16.55
CA ASP A 48 27.84 -22.99 -16.99
C ASP A 48 28.53 -24.02 -16.08
N ASP A 49 27.85 -25.12 -15.78
CA ASP A 49 28.33 -26.24 -14.95
C ASP A 49 28.82 -25.91 -13.52
N GLN A 50 28.59 -24.70 -13.00
CA GLN A 50 28.94 -24.38 -11.60
C GLN A 50 27.98 -25.08 -10.63
N CYS A 51 28.45 -26.14 -9.97
CA CYS A 51 27.69 -26.85 -8.95
C CYS A 51 27.93 -26.30 -7.54
N TYR A 52 27.09 -26.67 -6.56
CA TYR A 52 27.24 -26.16 -5.19
C TYR A 52 28.60 -26.49 -4.56
N ALA A 53 29.17 -27.65 -4.90
CA ALA A 53 30.43 -28.09 -4.31
C ALA A 53 31.62 -27.26 -4.78
N THR A 54 31.52 -26.46 -5.85
CA THR A 54 32.60 -25.60 -6.34
C THR A 54 32.60 -24.20 -5.72
N ILE A 55 31.71 -23.92 -4.75
CA ILE A 55 31.70 -22.66 -4.01
C ILE A 55 32.51 -22.82 -2.73
N HIS A 56 33.53 -21.98 -2.55
CA HIS A 56 34.42 -22.03 -1.37
C HIS A 56 33.62 -21.90 -0.06
N GLY A 57 32.72 -20.91 0.01
CA GLY A 57 31.88 -20.65 1.17
C GLY A 57 30.93 -21.78 1.57
N LEU A 58 30.77 -22.81 0.74
CA LEU A 58 29.98 -24.01 1.03
C LEU A 58 30.82 -25.17 1.57
N GLY A 59 32.05 -24.90 2.03
CA GLY A 59 32.91 -25.89 2.68
C GLY A 59 33.91 -26.56 1.75
N ASN A 60 34.17 -25.99 0.57
CA ASN A 60 35.22 -26.45 -0.33
C ASN A 60 36.54 -25.73 -0.01
N ALA A 61 37.50 -26.43 0.59
CA ALA A 61 38.80 -25.88 0.96
C ALA A 61 39.82 -25.81 -0.19
N GLU A 62 39.54 -26.44 -1.32
CA GLU A 62 40.45 -26.52 -2.48
C GLU A 62 40.16 -25.45 -3.52
N ILE A 63 38.89 -25.12 -3.73
CA ILE A 63 38.45 -24.12 -4.70
C ILE A 63 38.38 -22.75 -4.03
N GLU A 64 38.96 -21.72 -4.67
CA GLU A 64 38.90 -20.33 -4.22
C GLU A 64 37.85 -19.54 -5.02
N THR A 65 36.82 -19.02 -4.33
CA THR A 65 35.81 -18.12 -4.91
C THR A 65 35.71 -16.81 -4.11
N PRO A 66 36.74 -15.95 -4.07
CA PRO A 66 36.79 -14.82 -3.12
C PRO A 66 35.69 -13.77 -3.32
N ASN A 67 35.06 -13.71 -4.50
CA ASN A 67 33.95 -12.80 -4.81
C ASN A 67 32.57 -13.48 -4.80
N LEU A 68 32.51 -14.79 -4.50
CA LEU A 68 31.27 -15.59 -4.35
C LEU A 68 31.24 -16.29 -2.99
#